data_AF-A0A366KED2-F1
#
_entry.id   AF-A0A366KED2-F1
#
_cell.length_a   1.000
_cell.length_b   1.000
_cell.length_c   1.000
_cell.angle_alpha   90.00
_cell.angle_beta   90.00
_cell.angle_gamma   90.00
#
_symmetry.space_group_name_H-M   'P 1'
#
loop_
_entity.id
_entity.type
_entity.pdbx_description
1 polymer ?
#
loop_
_entity_poly.entity_id
_entity_poly.type
_entity_poly.pdbx_seq_one_letter_code
_entity_poly.pdbx_strand_id
1 'polypeptide(L)'
;MKALTNVLRLLTVVYAVLMAGSAVAAVHTEPLWCLLMTIVFAACLLGSLRWDWLLPVGLLGLIAAAIANGLSMYGRIHEHHLIIRILFSLILLALWLACRPSIRRR
;
A
#
# COMPACT_ATOMS: atom_id res chain seq x y z
N MET A 1 -19.02 13.23 -5.53
CA MET A 1 -17.65 13.43 -5.04
C MET A 1 -17.43 12.94 -3.60
N LYS A 2 -18.25 13.32 -2.60
CA LYS A 2 -18.11 12.81 -1.21
C LYS A 2 -18.10 11.27 -1.10
N ALA A 3 -18.96 10.58 -1.87
CA ALA A 3 -19.01 9.12 -1.90
C ALA A 3 -17.68 8.49 -2.36
N LEU A 4 -17.08 9.01 -3.44
CA LEU A 4 -15.81 8.50 -3.98
C LEU A 4 -14.64 8.68 -2.98
N THR A 5 -14.62 9.81 -2.26
CA THR A 5 -13.64 10.05 -1.20
C THR A 5 -13.80 9.07 -0.02
N ASN A 6 -15.05 8.75 0.36
CA ASN A 6 -15.31 7.76 1.41
C ASN A 6 -14.87 6.35 0.98
N VAL A 7 -15.12 5.99 -0.29
CA VAL A 7 -14.66 4.73 -0.88
C VAL A 7 -13.13 4.65 -0.89
N LEU A 8 -12.44 5.70 -1.33
CA LEU A 8 -10.98 5.76 -1.31
C LEU A 8 -10.44 5.56 0.12
N ARG A 9 -10.97 6.30 1.10
CA ARG A 9 -10.55 6.18 2.51
C ARG A 9 -10.76 4.76 3.05
N LEU A 10 -11.90 4.15 2.77
CA LEU A 10 -12.19 2.78 3.17
C LEU A 10 -11.20 1.80 2.54
N LEU A 11 -10.97 1.90 1.23
CA LEU A 11 -10.03 1.02 0.53
C LEU A 11 -8.59 1.22 1.02
N THR A 12 -8.16 2.45 1.28
CA THR A 12 -6.84 2.76 1.88
C THR A 12 -6.69 2.08 3.24
N VAL A 13 -7.69 2.19 4.12
CA VAL A 13 -7.66 1.55 5.45
C VAL A 13 -7.60 0.03 5.33
N VAL A 14 -8.51 -0.57 4.54
CA VAL A 14 -8.55 -2.02 4.34
C VAL A 14 -7.21 -2.51 3.78
N TYR A 15 -6.68 -1.83 2.76
CA TYR A 15 -5.42 -2.21 2.15
C TYR A 15 -4.23 -2.09 3.12
N ALA A 16 -4.16 -1.02 3.90
CA ALA A 16 -3.10 -0.85 4.90
C ALA A 16 -3.16 -1.94 6.00
N VAL A 17 -4.36 -2.28 6.48
CA VAL A 17 -4.55 -3.34 7.49
C VAL A 17 -4.17 -4.69 6.92
N LEU A 18 -4.57 -5.01 5.68
CA LEU A 18 -4.17 -6.25 5.02
C LEU A 18 -2.66 -6.35 4.86
N MET A 19 -1.98 -5.25 4.53
CA MET A 19 -0.53 -5.23 4.37
C MET A 19 0.20 -5.40 5.70
N ALA A 20 -0.22 -4.68 6.75
CA ALA A 20 0.32 -4.86 8.09
C ALA A 20 0.05 -6.28 8.62
N GLY A 21 -1.16 -6.80 8.41
CA GLY A 21 -1.53 -8.16 8.77
C GLY A 21 -0.68 -9.21 8.05
N SER A 22 -0.41 -9.02 6.75
CA SER A 22 0.47 -9.91 5.99
C SER A 22 1.90 -9.90 6.51
N ALA A 23 2.42 -8.73 6.89
CA ALA A 23 3.76 -8.58 7.45
C ALA A 23 3.88 -9.31 8.81
N VAL A 24 2.86 -9.19 9.67
CA VAL A 24 2.82 -9.90 10.96
C VAL A 24 2.70 -11.41 10.76
N ALA A 25 1.86 -11.86 9.83
CA ALA A 25 1.70 -13.29 9.53
C ALA A 25 3.00 -13.92 8.98
N ALA A 26 3.84 -13.11 8.33
CA ALA A 26 5.10 -13.55 7.75
C ALA A 26 6.32 -13.36 8.69
N VAL A 27 6.13 -13.03 9.97
CA VAL A 27 7.22 -12.72 10.91
C VAL A 27 8.25 -13.84 11.09
N HIS A 28 7.85 -15.09 10.91
CA HIS A 28 8.72 -16.26 11.04
C HIS A 28 9.34 -16.72 9.73
N THR A 29 8.88 -16.19 8.60
CA THR A 29 9.31 -16.61 7.27
C THR A 29 10.15 -15.53 6.58
N GLU A 30 9.81 -14.25 6.79
CA GLU A 30 10.45 -13.11 6.15
C GLU A 30 11.56 -12.48 7.00
N PRO A 31 12.60 -11.93 6.37
CA PRO A 31 13.60 -11.16 7.08
C PRO A 31 13.00 -9.87 7.66
N LEU A 32 13.44 -9.52 8.87
CA LEU A 32 12.88 -8.42 9.66
C LEU A 32 12.83 -7.08 8.90
N TRP A 33 13.80 -6.80 8.03
CA TRP A 33 13.84 -5.55 7.26
C TRP A 33 12.72 -5.46 6.22
N CYS A 34 12.32 -6.56 5.57
CA CYS A 34 11.17 -6.60 4.64
C CYS A 34 9.87 -6.31 5.38
N LEU A 35 9.75 -6.89 6.57
CA LEU A 35 8.61 -6.72 7.45
C LEU A 35 8.48 -5.26 7.90
N LEU A 36 9.58 -4.68 8.39
CA LEU A 36 9.62 -3.27 8.79
C LEU A 36 9.29 -2.32 7.62
N MET A 37 9.83 -2.58 6.42
CA MET A 37 9.49 -1.80 5.22
C MET A 37 7.99 -1.86 4.93
N THR A 38 7.39 -3.05 4.95
CA THR A 38 5.95 -3.22 4.70
C THR A 38 5.10 -2.49 5.75
N ILE A 39 5.48 -2.58 7.04
CA ILE A 39 4.79 -1.86 8.12
C ILE A 39 4.92 -0.34 7.97
N VAL A 40 6.12 0.17 7.68
CA VAL A 40 6.36 1.61 7.52
C VAL A 40 5.50 2.16 6.37
N PHE A 41 5.48 1.49 5.22
CA PHE A 41 4.68 1.96 4.09
C PHE A 41 3.17 1.74 4.24
N ALA A 42 2.75 0.71 4.99
CA ALA A 42 1.36 0.58 5.43
C ALA A 42 0.96 1.74 6.36
N ALA A 43 1.85 2.16 7.27
CA ALA A 43 1.63 3.34 8.11
C ALA A 43 1.59 4.63 7.28
N CYS A 44 2.41 4.77 6.22
CA CYS A 44 2.30 5.89 5.28
C CYS A 44 0.93 5.93 4.58
N LEU A 45 0.38 4.78 4.19
CA LEU A 45 -0.98 4.68 3.64
C LEU A 45 -2.04 5.15 4.65
N LEU A 46 -1.95 4.74 5.92
CA LEU A 46 -2.86 5.26 6.96
C LEU A 46 -2.68 6.76 7.19
N GLY A 47 -1.43 7.23 7.22
CA GLY A 47 -1.10 8.65 7.29
C GLY A 47 -1.67 9.45 6.12
N SER A 48 -1.91 8.80 4.97
CA SER A 48 -2.52 9.45 3.81
C SER A 48 -3.95 9.91 4.04
N LEU A 49 -4.63 9.44 5.09
CA LEU A 49 -5.94 9.95 5.49
C LEU A 49 -5.88 11.39 6.01
N ARG A 50 -4.70 11.80 6.51
CA ARG A 50 -4.41 13.16 7.01
C ARG A 50 -3.59 13.99 6.03
N TRP A 51 -2.64 13.36 5.33
CA TRP A 51 -1.75 14.00 4.36
C TRP A 51 -1.78 13.27 3.02
N ASP A 52 -2.56 13.77 2.06
CA ASP A 52 -2.89 13.03 0.84
C ASP A 52 -1.68 12.70 -0.06
N TRP A 53 -0.57 13.42 0.10
CA TRP A 53 0.69 13.16 -0.63
C TRP A 53 1.37 11.87 -0.19
N LEU A 54 1.06 11.34 1.00
CA LEU A 54 1.61 10.08 1.50
C LEU A 54 1.03 8.86 0.77
N LEU A 55 -0.12 8.99 0.10
CA LEU A 55 -0.74 7.87 -0.62
C LEU A 55 0.19 7.31 -1.71
N PRO A 56 0.68 8.10 -2.69
CA PRO A 56 1.59 7.58 -3.70
C PRO A 56 2.91 7.08 -3.09
N VAL A 57 3.40 7.69 -2.01
CA VAL A 57 4.63 7.24 -1.32
C VAL A 57 4.42 5.87 -0.68
N GLY A 58 3.30 5.66 0.01
CA GLY A 58 2.95 4.38 0.62
C GLY A 58 2.75 3.29 -0.43
N LEU A 59 2.07 3.59 -1.54
CA LEU A 59 1.86 2.64 -2.64
C LEU A 59 3.17 2.21 -3.29
N LEU A 60 4.02 3.17 -3.68
CA LEU A 60 5.31 2.87 -4.29
C LEU A 60 6.22 2.10 -3.34
N GLY A 61 6.23 2.49 -2.07
CA GLY A 61 6.98 1.81 -1.03
C GLY A 61 6.52 0.37 -0.80
N LEU A 62 5.21 0.10 -0.80
CA LEU A 62 4.69 -1.26 -0.69
C LEU A 62 5.02 -2.14 -1.90
N ILE A 63 5.08 -1.57 -3.10
CA ILE A 63 5.53 -2.27 -4.31
C ILE A 63 7.03 -2.58 -4.18
N ALA A 64 7.85 -1.61 -3.79
CA ALA A 64 9.28 -1.81 -3.56
C ALA A 64 9.54 -2.87 -2.49
N ALA A 65 8.79 -2.85 -1.38
CA ALA A 65 8.84 -3.85 -0.33
C ALA A 65 8.43 -5.23 -0.86
N ALA A 66 7.42 -5.34 -1.72
CA ALA A 66 7.01 -6.60 -2.33
C ALA A 66 8.09 -7.21 -3.24
N ILE A 67 8.75 -6.37 -4.05
CA ILE A 67 9.85 -6.79 -4.92
C ILE A 67 11.02 -7.28 -4.06
N ALA A 68 11.42 -6.47 -3.07
CA ALA A 68 12.53 -6.79 -2.17
C ALA A 68 12.25 -8.08 -1.38
N ASN A 69 11.02 -8.27 -0.92
CA ASN A 69 10.58 -9.48 -0.25
C ASN A 69 10.60 -10.72 -1.16
N GLY A 70 10.05 -10.60 -2.38
CA GLY A 70 10.09 -11.70 -3.36
C GLY A 70 11.51 -12.12 -3.72
N LEU A 71 12.40 -11.15 -3.95
CA LEU A 71 13.82 -11.40 -4.21
C LEU A 71 14.51 -12.06 -3.01
N SER A 72 14.23 -11.60 -1.79
CA SER A 72 14.89 -12.12 -0.59
C SER A 72 14.45 -13.54 -0.22
N MET A 73 13.18 -13.90 -0.43
CA MET A 73 12.66 -15.22 -0.05
C MET A 73 12.90 -16.30 -1.10
N TYR A 74 12.65 -15.98 -2.37
CA TYR A 74 12.57 -16.99 -3.42
C TYR A 74 13.72 -16.90 -4.43
N GLY A 75 14.59 -15.90 -4.31
CA GLY A 75 15.60 -15.57 -5.34
C GLY A 75 14.99 -15.20 -6.69
N ARG A 76 13.66 -15.12 -6.77
CA ARG A 76 12.83 -14.83 -7.95
C ARG A 76 11.60 -14.05 -7.50
N ILE A 77 11.09 -13.22 -8.38
CA ILE A 77 9.90 -12.43 -8.09
C ILE A 77 8.69 -13.38 -8.11
N HIS A 78 7.97 -13.50 -6.99
CA HIS A 78 6.72 -14.26 -6.93
C HIS A 78 5.61 -13.45 -7.62
N GLU A 79 5.39 -13.75 -8.90
CA GLU A 79 4.68 -12.86 -9.83
C GLU A 79 3.23 -12.61 -9.40
N HIS A 80 2.51 -13.63 -8.95
CA HIS A 80 1.08 -13.49 -8.61
C HIS A 80 0.83 -12.48 -7.48
N HIS A 81 1.60 -12.53 -6.40
CA HIS A 81 1.42 -11.63 -5.26
C HIS A 81 1.82 -10.19 -5.62
N LEU A 82 2.89 -10.03 -6.40
CA LEU A 82 3.31 -8.72 -6.88
C LEU A 82 2.29 -8.11 -7.86
N ILE A 83 1.76 -8.91 -8.80
CA ILE A 83 0.74 -8.46 -9.76
C ILE A 83 -0.50 -7.96 -9.04
N ILE A 84 -1.00 -8.71 -8.04
CA ILE A 84 -2.16 -8.28 -7.25
C ILE A 84 -1.86 -6.96 -6.52
N ARG A 85 -0.68 -6.82 -5.90
CA ARG A 85 -0.27 -5.57 -5.24
C ARG A 85 -0.20 -4.39 -6.22
N ILE A 86 0.33 -4.60 -7.42
CA ILE A 86 0.39 -3.58 -8.48
C ILE A 86 -1.02 -3.18 -8.89
N LEU A 87 -1.91 -4.14 -9.17
CA LEU A 87 -3.30 -3.86 -9.56
C LEU A 87 -4.04 -3.04 -8.50
N PHE A 88 -3.97 -3.44 -7.23
CA PHE A 88 -4.58 -2.67 -6.13
C PHE A 88 -3.98 -1.27 -6.00
N SER A 89 -2.66 -1.16 -6.14
CA SER A 89 -1.97 0.14 -6.09
C SER A 89 -2.41 1.06 -7.22
N LEU A 90 -2.54 0.54 -8.44
CA LEU A 90 -3.03 1.31 -9.59
C LEU A 90 -4.48 1.76 -9.40
N ILE A 91 -5.35 0.90 -8.88
CA ILE A 91 -6.75 1.25 -8.57
C ILE A 91 -6.80 2.37 -7.53
N LEU A 92 -6.06 2.25 -6.43
CA LEU A 92 -5.99 3.28 -5.38
C LEU A 92 -5.44 4.60 -5.92
N LEU A 93 -4.39 4.55 -6.74
CA LEU A 93 -3.80 5.73 -7.37
C LEU A 93 -4.77 6.41 -8.34
N ALA A 94 -5.49 5.63 -9.15
CA ALA A 94 -6.51 6.15 -10.07
C ALA A 94 -7.67 6.83 -9.32
N LEU A 95 -8.17 6.20 -8.24
CA LEU A 95 -9.19 6.82 -7.38
C LEU A 95 -8.68 8.11 -6.72
N TRP A 96 -7.42 8.11 -6.27
CA TRP A 96 -6.79 9.29 -5.69
C TRP A 96 -6.68 10.42 -6.71
N LEU A 97 -6.23 10.16 -7.94
CA LEU A 97 -6.17 11.16 -9.01
C LEU A 97 -7.55 11.75 -9.33
N ALA A 98 -8.58 10.90 -9.38
CA ALA A 98 -9.97 11.34 -9.58
C ALA A 98 -10.51 12.17 -8.40
N CYS A 99 -10.06 11.90 -7.17
CA CYS A 99 -10.47 12.62 -5.96
C CYS A 99 -9.64 13.88 -5.65
N ARG A 100 -8.42 13.99 -6.18
CA ARG A 100 -7.45 15.07 -5.94
C ARG A 100 -8.03 16.48 -6.08
N PRO A 101 -8.85 16.82 -7.11
CA PRO A 101 -9.43 18.17 -7.21
C PRO A 101 -10.44 18.50 -6.10
N SER A 102 -11.02 17.50 -5.44
CA SER A 102 -11.93 17.70 -4.29
C SER A 102 -11.20 17.95 -2.97
N ILE A 103 -10.04 17.31 -2.83
CA ILE A 103 -9.23 17.31 -1.61
C ILE A 103 -8.50 18.64 -1.45
N ARG A 104 -7.94 19.17 -2.55
CA ARG A 104 -7.19 20.45 -2.54
C ARG A 104 -8.06 21.70 -2.32
N ARG A 105 -9.39 21.54 -2.34
CA ARG A 105 -10.37 22.63 -2.14
C ARG A 105 -10.92 22.70 -0.71
N ARG A 106 -10.49 21.81 0.19
CA ARG A 106 -10.72 21.91 1.63
C ARG A 106 -9.46 22.42 2.30
#